data_AF-R7UX72-F1
#
_entry.id   AF-R7UX72-F1
#
_cell.length_a   1.000
_cell.length_b   1.000
_cell.length_c   1.000
_cell.angle_alpha   90.00
_cell.angle_beta   90.00
_cell.angle_gamma   90.00
#
_symmetry.space_group_name_H-M   'P 1'
#
loop_
_entity.id
_entity.type
_entity.pdbx_description
1 polymer ?
#
loop_
_entity_poly.entity_id
_entity_poly.type
_entity_poly.pdbx_seq_one_letter_code
_entity_poly.pdbx_strand_id
1 'polypeptide(L)'
;PHALIVGARKAGTSALRDFLALHPDIKAPKSEPGWFFNDGLYTQGLGYYRTRLPSIKKNQISIEKSAEYFHCPQVPERVRSFNSSMK
;
A
#
# COMPACT_ATOMS: atom_id res chain seq x y z
N PRO A 1 4.59 4.71 1.43
CA PRO A 1 3.33 5.38 1.05
C PRO A 1 2.80 6.21 2.21
N HIS A 2 1.80 7.06 1.93
CA HIS A 2 1.14 7.92 2.90
C HIS A 2 -0.20 7.35 3.38
N ALA A 3 -0.85 6.53 2.54
CA ALA A 3 -2.07 5.82 2.91
C ALA A 3 -2.12 4.42 2.28
N LEU A 4 -2.91 3.52 2.88
CA LEU A 4 -3.13 2.15 2.43
C LEU A 4 -4.61 1.87 2.12
N ILE A 5 -4.88 1.26 0.97
CA ILE A 5 -6.16 0.60 0.68
C ILE A 5 -6.00 -0.87 1.06
N VAL A 6 -6.42 -1.23 2.27
CA VAL A 6 -6.18 -2.54 2.87
C VAL A 6 -7.16 -3.63 2.42
N GLY A 7 -8.29 -3.28 1.81
CA GLY A 7 -9.32 -4.25 1.44
C GLY A 7 -10.72 -3.65 1.34
N ALA A 8 -11.78 -4.47 1.29
CA ALA A 8 -11.74 -5.93 1.27
C ALA A 8 -11.65 -6.51 -0.17
N ARG A 9 -11.25 -7.78 -0.29
CA ARG A 9 -11.21 -8.47 -1.59
C ARG A 9 -12.57 -8.39 -2.28
N LYS A 10 -12.55 -8.19 -3.60
CA LYS A 10 -13.75 -8.10 -4.46
C LYS A 10 -14.70 -6.92 -4.16
N ALA A 11 -14.37 -6.02 -3.23
CA ALA A 11 -15.16 -4.84 -2.89
C ALA A 11 -14.82 -3.59 -3.74
N GLY A 12 -14.16 -3.76 -4.90
CA GLY A 12 -13.82 -2.64 -5.78
C GLY A 12 -12.55 -1.87 -5.43
N THR A 13 -11.62 -2.45 -4.64
CA THR A 13 -10.38 -1.76 -4.24
C THR A 13 -9.51 -1.30 -5.40
N SER A 14 -9.53 -2.03 -6.53
CA SER A 14 -8.78 -1.65 -7.74
C SER A 14 -9.40 -0.43 -8.42
N ALA A 15 -10.74 -0.39 -8.50
CA ALA A 15 -11.47 0.77 -9.03
C ALA A 15 -11.22 2.01 -8.17
N LEU A 16 -11.28 1.87 -6.83
CA LEU A 16 -10.94 2.96 -5.91
C LEU A 16 -9.52 3.50 -6.14
N ARG A 17 -8.51 2.62 -6.24
CA ARG A 17 -7.14 3.01 -6.57
C ARG A 17 -7.09 3.78 -7.89
N ASP A 18 -7.74 3.28 -8.92
CA ASP A 18 -7.71 3.89 -10.26
C ASP A 18 -8.38 5.25 -10.29
N PHE A 19 -9.53 5.40 -9.63
CA PHE A 19 -10.21 6.70 -9.50
C PHE A 19 -9.38 7.70 -8.70
N LEU A 20 -8.76 7.29 -7.59
CA LEU A 20 -7.86 8.17 -6.83
C LEU A 20 -6.64 8.58 -7.66
N ALA A 21 -6.08 7.68 -8.46
CA ALA A 21 -4.93 7.95 -9.32
C ALA A 21 -5.24 8.92 -10.48
N LEU A 22 -6.51 9.25 -10.74
CA LEU A 22 -6.87 10.33 -11.67
C LEU A 22 -6.49 11.72 -11.12
N HIS A 23 -6.39 11.88 -9.79
CA HIS A 23 -5.96 13.14 -9.19
C HIS A 23 -4.46 13.38 -9.47
N PRO A 24 -4.05 14.57 -9.96
CA PRO A 24 -2.66 14.83 -10.36
C PRO A 24 -1.65 14.66 -9.22
N ASP A 25 -2.09 14.88 -7.98
CA ASP A 25 -1.26 14.76 -6.78
C ASP A 25 -1.28 13.38 -6.13
N ILE A 26 -1.99 12.40 -6.68
CA ILE A 26 -2.01 11.03 -6.15
C ILE A 26 -1.24 10.10 -7.08
N LYS A 27 -0.37 9.28 -6.49
CA LYS A 27 0.36 8.22 -7.19
C LYS A 27 0.14 6.88 -6.50
N ALA A 28 -0.17 5.85 -7.28
CA ALA A 28 -0.33 4.49 -6.80
C ALA A 28 0.42 3.50 -7.71
N PRO A 29 0.98 2.41 -7.15
CA PRO A 29 1.55 1.34 -7.95
C PRO A 29 0.44 0.61 -8.73
N LYS A 30 0.76 0.17 -9.96
CA LYS A 30 -0.19 -0.61 -10.80
C LYS A 30 -0.41 -2.03 -10.28
N SER A 31 0.63 -2.66 -9.74
CA SER A 31 0.56 -3.99 -9.12
C SER A 31 0.45 -3.88 -7.61
N GLU A 32 -0.18 -4.87 -6.97
CA GLU A 32 -0.25 -4.97 -5.51
C GLU A 32 1.15 -5.29 -4.96
N PRO A 33 1.72 -4.45 -4.09
CA PRO A 33 3.01 -4.76 -3.49
C PRO A 33 2.95 -5.95 -2.54
N GLY A 34 1.86 -6.09 -1.77
CA GLY A 34 1.62 -7.25 -0.91
C GLY A 34 2.63 -7.43 0.23
N TRP A 35 3.44 -6.41 0.51
CA TRP A 35 4.60 -6.51 1.39
C TRP A 35 4.26 -6.87 2.84
N PHE A 36 3.22 -6.26 3.42
CA PHE A 36 2.85 -6.52 4.81
C PHE A 36 2.29 -7.93 5.07
N PHE A 37 1.67 -8.59 4.09
CA PHE A 37 1.05 -9.91 4.30
C PHE A 37 2.00 -11.07 3.93
N ASN A 38 2.87 -10.89 2.94
CA ASN A 38 3.75 -11.95 2.45
C ASN A 38 5.06 -11.96 3.25
N ASP A 39 5.25 -12.99 4.06
CA ASP A 39 6.44 -13.12 4.92
C ASP A 39 7.75 -13.12 4.13
N GLY A 40 7.79 -13.78 2.97
CA GLY A 40 8.97 -13.83 2.11
C GLY A 40 9.32 -12.47 1.47
N LEU A 41 8.33 -11.59 1.26
CA LEU A 41 8.57 -10.21 0.83
C LEU A 41 8.91 -9.31 2.02
N TYR A 42 8.25 -9.52 3.16
CA TYR A 42 8.44 -8.73 4.37
C TYR A 42 9.89 -8.83 4.88
N THR A 43 10.49 -10.03 4.84
CA THR A 43 11.90 -10.26 5.21
C THR A 43 12.91 -9.58 4.29
N GLN A 44 12.53 -9.17 3.07
CA GLN A 44 13.39 -8.37 2.19
C GLN A 44 13.52 -6.91 2.65
N GLY A 45 12.72 -6.51 3.65
CA GLY A 45 12.84 -5.23 4.34
C GLY A 45 12.31 -4.02 3.56
N LEU A 46 12.48 -2.84 4.17
CA LEU A 46 11.95 -1.57 3.67
C LEU A 46 12.56 -1.14 2.33
N GLY A 47 13.82 -1.50 2.09
CA GLY A 47 14.50 -1.21 0.83
C GLY A 47 13.75 -1.82 -0.35
N TYR A 48 13.40 -3.11 -0.24
CA TYR A 48 12.58 -3.80 -1.24
C TYR A 48 11.20 -3.16 -1.38
N TYR A 49 10.51 -2.91 -0.26
CA TYR A 49 9.18 -2.30 -0.32
C TYR A 49 9.18 -0.95 -1.04
N ARG A 50 10.22 -0.13 -0.84
CA ARG A 50 10.37 1.17 -1.49
C ARG A 50 10.51 1.05 -3.01
N THR A 51 11.15 0.01 -3.54
CA THR A 51 11.26 -0.18 -5.00
C THR A 51 9.92 -0.53 -5.65
N ARG A 52 8.95 -1.04 -4.86
CA ARG A 52 7.59 -1.34 -5.33
C ARG A 52 6.67 -0.11 -5.34
N LEU A 53 7.09 1.01 -4.75
CA LEU A 53 6.32 2.25 -4.68
C LEU A 53 6.71 3.22 -5.80
N PRO A 54 5.77 4.05 -6.29
CA PRO A 54 6.10 5.07 -7.27
C PRO A 54 6.97 6.18 -6.67
N SER A 55 7.87 6.74 -7.49
CA SER A 55 8.54 8.01 -7.17
C SER A 55 7.52 9.15 -7.19
N ILE A 56 7.54 10.00 -6.16
CA ILE A 56 6.60 11.10 -5.97
C ILE A 56 7.34 12.44 -5.79
N LYS A 57 6.69 13.54 -6.17
CA LYS A 57 7.14 14.91 -5.85
C LYS A 57 6.74 15.28 -4.42
N LYS A 58 7.33 16.35 -3.88
CA LYS A 58 7.12 16.81 -2.49
C LYS A 58 5.64 17.02 -2.11
N ASN A 59 4.82 17.48 -3.06
CA ASN A 59 3.39 17.79 -2.82
C ASN A 59 2.45 16.62 -3.18
N GLN A 60 3.00 15.46 -3.57
CA GLN A 60 2.19 14.32 -3.99
C GLN A 60 2.04 13.30 -2.86
N ILE A 61 0.91 12.61 -2.89
CA ILE A 61 0.54 11.55 -1.97
C ILE A 61 0.75 10.22 -2.70
N SER A 62 1.34 9.25 -1.99
CA SER A 62 1.49 7.88 -2.48
C SER A 62 0.49 6.99 -1.75
N ILE A 63 -0.35 6.29 -2.50
CA ILE A 63 -1.31 5.33 -1.96
C ILE A 63 -0.92 3.94 -2.45
N GLU A 64 -0.88 2.98 -1.53
CA GLU A 64 -0.63 1.58 -1.85
C GLU A 64 -1.90 0.76 -1.63
N LYS A 65 -2.13 -0.25 -2.47
CA LYS A 65 -3.33 -1.08 -2.41
C LYS A 65 -2.93 -2.54 -2.42
N SER A 66 -3.34 -3.27 -1.39
CA SER A 66 -3.20 -4.73 -1.29
C SER A 66 -4.43 -5.28 -0.58
N ALA A 67 -5.27 -6.03 -1.31
CA ALA A 67 -6.61 -6.38 -0.79
C ALA A 67 -6.58 -7.49 0.29
N GLU A 68 -5.50 -8.28 0.30
CA GLU A 68 -5.29 -9.33 1.31
C GLU A 68 -5.05 -8.76 2.71
N TYR A 69 -4.60 -7.50 2.82
CA TYR A 69 -4.24 -6.89 4.11
C TYR A 69 -5.37 -6.96 5.14
N PHE A 70 -6.61 -6.77 4.71
CA PHE A 70 -7.78 -6.81 5.58
C PHE A 70 -8.03 -8.19 6.21
N HIS A 71 -7.56 -9.28 5.59
CA HIS A 71 -7.82 -10.66 6.03
C HIS A 71 -6.63 -11.31 6.74
N CYS A 72 -5.47 -10.65 6.79
CA CYS A 72 -4.23 -11.21 7.33
C CYS A 72 -3.94 -10.67 8.75
N PRO A 73 -4.01 -11.51 9.80
CA PRO A 73 -3.89 -11.07 11.20
C PRO A 73 -2.56 -10.36 11.55
N GLN A 74 -1.48 -10.68 10.86
CA GLN A 74 -0.15 -10.10 11.07
C GLN A 74 -0.02 -8.68 10.51
N VAL A 75 -0.90 -8.28 9.59
CA VAL A 75 -0.76 -7.01 8.85
C VAL A 75 -0.94 -5.77 9.74
N PRO A 76 -1.94 -5.68 10.64
CA PRO A 76 -2.10 -4.52 11.51
C PRO A 76 -0.85 -4.20 12.34
N GLU A 77 -0.20 -5.20 12.91
CA GLU A 77 1.01 -5.03 13.72
C GLU A 77 2.20 -4.55 12.88
N ARG A 78 2.38 -5.13 11.67
CA ARG A 78 3.44 -4.72 10.75
C ARG A 78 3.23 -3.31 10.21
N VAL A 79 1.99 -2.93 9.88
CA VAL A 79 1.65 -1.57 9.46
C VAL A 79 1.93 -0.57 10.59
N ARG A 80 1.52 -0.87 11.83
CA ARG A 80 1.79 -0.03 13.00
C ARG A 80 3.29 0.12 13.26
N SER A 81 4.04 -0.97 13.15
CA SER A 81 5.50 -0.97 13.30
C SER A 81 6.20 -0.15 12.20
N PHE A 82 5.66 -0.16 10.98
CA PHE A 82 6.15 0.66 9.87
C PHE A 82 5.86 2.14 10.07
N ASN A 83 4.61 2.48 10.42
CA ASN A 83 4.18 3.83 10.71
C ASN A 83 2.91 3.79 11.56
N SER A 84 3.02 4.16 12.84
CA SER A 84 1.90 4.18 13.78
C SER A 84 0.82 5.22 13.44
N SER A 85 1.14 6.18 12.58
CA SER A 85 0.25 7.23 12.08
C SER A 85 -0.21 6.99 10.65
N MET A 86 -0.06 5.77 10.12
CA MET A 86 -0.52 5.38 8.78
C MET A 86 -2.02 5.66 8.61
N LYS A 87 -2.38 6.17 7.43
CA LYS A 87 -3.77 6.40 7.02
C LYS A 87 -4.34 5.25 6.20
#